data_AF-A0A6N7YRP8-F1
#
_entry.id   AF-A0A6N7YRP8-F1
#
_cell.length_a   1.000
_cell.length_b   1.000
_cell.length_c   1.000
_cell.angle_alpha   90.00
_cell.angle_beta   90.00
_cell.angle_gamma   90.00
#
_symmetry.space_group_name_H-M   'P 1'
#
loop_
_entity.id
_entity.type
_entity.pdbx_description
1 polymer ?
#
loop_
_entity_poly.entity_id
_entity_poly.type
_entity_poly.pdbx_seq_one_letter_code
_entity_poly.pdbx_strand_id
1 'polypeptide(L)'
;MSEDQMPITYYIDNQEKWTETHPGGYYPTAGTGLIWSNGQRYRVADVWFGMEKNAAMTMGVHVFLTSVPDDEDRPAELYPDYYRA
;
A
#
# COMPACT_ATOMS: atom_id res chain seq x y z
N MET A 1 19.91 -2.12 -11.74
CA MET A 1 18.76 -1.26 -11.40
C MET A 1 19.36 -0.04 -10.74
N SER A 2 19.09 1.16 -11.25
CA SER A 2 19.44 2.40 -10.54
C SER A 2 18.67 2.46 -9.22
N GLU A 3 19.28 3.01 -8.17
CA GLU A 3 18.70 3.13 -6.81
C GLU A 3 17.32 3.80 -6.77
N ASP A 4 16.90 4.50 -7.83
CA ASP A 4 15.68 5.31 -7.88
C ASP A 4 14.38 4.57 -8.24
N GLN A 5 14.40 3.25 -8.51
CA GLN A 5 13.22 2.52 -8.99
C GLN A 5 12.99 1.23 -8.21
N MET A 6 12.40 1.35 -7.02
CA MET A 6 11.86 0.21 -6.29
C MET A 6 10.48 -0.16 -6.84
N PRO A 7 10.22 -1.44 -7.19
CA PRO A 7 8.89 -1.87 -7.59
C PRO A 7 7.93 -1.75 -6.39
N ILE A 8 6.70 -1.33 -6.67
CA ILE A 8 5.60 -1.30 -5.70
C ILE A 8 4.65 -2.44 -6.03
N THR A 9 4.43 -3.33 -5.08
CA THR A 9 3.54 -4.48 -5.19
C THR A 9 2.32 -4.28 -4.30
N TYR A 10 1.12 -4.36 -4.87
CA TYR A 10 -0.14 -4.17 -4.15
C TYR A 10 -0.79 -5.50 -3.79
N TYR A 11 -1.24 -5.59 -2.54
CA TYR A 11 -1.91 -6.77 -1.98
C TYR A 11 -3.34 -6.42 -1.60
N ILE A 12 -4.28 -7.30 -1.96
CA ILE A 12 -5.68 -7.25 -1.49
C ILE A 12 -5.99 -8.62 -0.90
N ASP A 13 -6.50 -8.67 0.33
CA ASP A 13 -6.78 -9.92 1.06
C ASP A 13 -5.56 -10.87 1.12
N ASN A 14 -4.37 -10.30 1.36
CA ASN A 14 -3.07 -10.99 1.35
C ASN A 14 -2.69 -11.66 0.02
N GLN A 15 -3.35 -11.31 -1.07
CA GLN A 15 -3.00 -11.76 -2.41
C GLN A 15 -2.38 -10.64 -3.21
N GLU A 16 -1.25 -10.91 -3.85
CA GLU A 16 -0.65 -10.00 -4.83
C GLU A 16 -1.62 -9.78 -6.00
N LYS A 17 -1.81 -8.52 -6.38
CA LYS A 17 -2.74 -8.13 -7.46
C LYS A 17 -2.05 -7.41 -8.59
N TRP A 18 -1.11 -6.53 -8.27
CA TRP A 18 -0.49 -5.65 -9.23
C TRP A 18 0.90 -5.22 -8.78
N THR A 19 1.81 -5.09 -9.72
CA THR A 19 3.16 -4.59 -9.47
C THR A 19 3.48 -3.52 -10.50
N GLU A 20 3.93 -2.36 -10.03
CA GLU A 20 4.34 -1.25 -10.89
C GLU A 20 5.68 -0.66 -10.47
N THR A 21 6.32 0.03 -11.39
CA THR A 21 7.58 0.73 -11.13
C THR A 21 7.32 2.22 -11.26
N HIS A 22 7.30 2.94 -10.14
CA HIS A 22 7.11 4.39 -10.14
C HIS A 22 8.43 5.10 -10.41
N PRO A 23 8.51 5.98 -11.42
CA PRO A 23 9.62 6.91 -11.53
C PRO A 23 9.48 7.98 -10.43
N GLY A 24 10.37 7.97 -9.44
CA GLY A 24 10.48 9.08 -8.47
C GLY A 24 10.20 8.75 -7.01
N GLY A 25 10.09 7.47 -6.63
CA GLY A 25 10.20 7.05 -5.23
C GLY A 25 9.07 7.48 -4.29
N TYR A 26 7.96 8.01 -4.81
CA TYR A 26 6.79 8.31 -3.99
C TYR A 26 5.95 7.03 -3.83
N TYR A 27 5.86 6.54 -2.59
CA TYR A 27 5.04 5.39 -2.24
C TYR A 27 3.85 5.83 -1.38
N PRO A 28 2.68 5.19 -1.52
CA PRO A 28 1.54 5.42 -0.64
C PRO A 28 1.92 5.14 0.82
N THR A 29 1.34 5.89 1.76
CA THR A 29 1.49 5.65 3.21
C THR A 29 0.23 5.00 3.79
N ALA A 30 0.35 4.34 4.94
CA ALA A 30 -0.80 3.82 5.67
C ALA A 30 -1.87 4.92 5.89
N GLY A 31 -3.13 4.58 5.61
CA GLY A 31 -4.27 5.50 5.61
C GLY A 31 -4.53 6.21 4.27
N THR A 32 -3.60 6.18 3.32
CA THR A 32 -3.79 6.79 1.99
C THR A 32 -4.99 6.14 1.28
N GLY A 33 -5.86 6.97 0.70
CA GLY A 33 -6.94 6.52 -0.18
C GLY A 33 -6.46 6.35 -1.62
N LEU A 34 -6.81 5.24 -2.25
CA LEU A 34 -6.50 4.94 -3.65
C LEU A 34 -7.80 4.64 -4.41
N ILE A 35 -7.87 5.12 -5.65
CA ILE A 35 -8.97 4.83 -6.58
C ILE A 35 -8.36 4.18 -7.82
N TRP A 36 -8.80 2.97 -8.15
CA TRP A 36 -8.37 2.27 -9.35
C TRP A 36 -9.19 2.67 -10.58
N SER A 37 -8.69 2.33 -11.76
CA SER A 37 -9.29 2.70 -13.06
C SER A 37 -10.72 2.16 -13.25
N ASN A 38 -11.07 1.07 -12.57
CA ASN A 38 -12.41 0.50 -12.55
C ASN A 38 -13.36 1.20 -11.54
N GLY A 39 -12.91 2.27 -10.87
CA GLY A 39 -13.67 2.99 -9.85
C GLY A 39 -13.61 2.37 -8.46
N GLN A 40 -12.97 1.20 -8.30
CA GLN A 40 -12.85 0.55 -7.00
C GLN A 40 -11.96 1.37 -6.07
N ARG A 41 -12.43 1.56 -4.84
CA ARG A 41 -11.76 2.35 -3.81
C ARG A 41 -11.07 1.44 -2.81
N TYR A 42 -9.88 1.84 -2.41
CA TYR A 42 -9.07 1.14 -1.43
C TYR A 42 -8.45 2.12 -0.44
N ARG A 43 -8.14 1.62 0.75
CA ARG A 43 -7.31 2.31 1.74
C ARG A 43 -6.07 1.47 2.00
N VAL A 44 -4.92 2.14 2.08
CA VAL A 44 -3.67 1.50 2.46
C VAL A 44 -3.75 1.14 3.93
N ALA A 45 -3.74 -0.17 4.22
CA ALA A 45 -3.72 -0.70 5.58
C ALA A 45 -2.31 -0.67 6.16
N ASP A 46 -1.30 -1.06 5.36
CA ASP A 46 0.08 -1.14 5.79
C ASP A 46 1.04 -1.05 4.59
N VAL A 47 2.31 -0.74 4.86
CA VAL A 47 3.38 -0.60 3.85
C VAL A 47 4.67 -1.23 4.37
N TRP A 48 5.18 -2.24 3.67
CA TRP A 48 6.42 -2.92 4.04
C TRP A 48 7.52 -2.67 3.02
N PHE A 49 8.75 -2.54 3.49
CA PHE A 49 9.93 -2.35 2.64
C PHE A 49 10.75 -3.65 2.62
N GLY A 50 10.68 -4.37 1.50
CA GLY A 50 11.53 -5.51 1.22
C GLY A 50 12.90 -5.03 0.74
N MET A 51 13.85 -4.88 1.64
CA MET A 51 15.23 -4.46 1.30
C MET A 51 16.19 -5.65 1.11
N GLU A 52 15.81 -6.83 1.57
CA GLU A 52 16.66 -8.00 1.52
C GLU A 52 16.44 -8.82 0.25
N LYS A 53 17.55 -9.21 -0.41
CA LYS A 53 17.53 -10.03 -1.62
C LYS A 53 17.05 -11.47 -1.38
N ASN A 54 17.11 -11.94 -0.13
CA ASN A 54 16.77 -13.32 0.26
C ASN A 54 15.52 -13.40 1.14
N ALA A 55 14.76 -12.31 1.28
CA ALA A 55 13.52 -12.34 2.03
C ALA A 55 12.47 -13.21 1.33
N ALA A 56 11.47 -13.65 2.09
CA ALA A 56 10.29 -14.33 1.54
C ALA A 56 9.51 -13.45 0.55
N MET A 57 9.69 -12.13 0.64
CA MET A 57 9.13 -11.14 -0.27
C MET A 57 10.22 -10.60 -1.19
N THR A 58 9.86 -10.37 -2.45
CA THR A 58 10.75 -9.77 -3.45
C THR A 58 11.17 -8.36 -3.05
N MET A 59 12.39 -7.95 -3.40
CA MET A 59 12.87 -6.60 -3.13
C MET A 59 11.92 -5.54 -3.71
N GLY A 60 11.48 -4.58 -2.89
CA GLY A 60 10.52 -3.55 -3.29
C GLY A 60 9.69 -3.00 -2.13
N VAL A 61 8.68 -2.20 -2.48
CA VAL A 61 7.67 -1.70 -1.56
C VAL A 61 6.43 -2.59 -1.69
N HIS A 62 5.89 -3.07 -0.57
CA HIS A 62 4.69 -3.89 -0.51
C HIS A 62 3.59 -3.07 0.14
N VAL A 63 2.50 -2.82 -0.58
CA VAL A 63 1.38 -1.99 -0.13
C VAL A 63 0.17 -2.87 0.06
N PHE A 64 -0.34 -2.93 1.29
CA PHE A 64 -1.50 -3.74 1.64
C PHE A 64 -2.75 -2.87 1.61
N LEU A 65 -3.78 -3.33 0.91
CA LEU A 65 -5.00 -2.58 0.65
C LEU A 65 -6.21 -3.26 1.30
N THR A 66 -7.09 -2.43 1.83
CA THR A 66 -8.44 -2.82 2.26
C THR A 66 -9.46 -2.15 1.35
N SER A 67 -10.44 -2.91 0.86
CA SER A 67 -11.55 -2.37 0.06
C SER A 67 -12.37 -1.38 0.88
N VAL A 68 -12.70 -0.23 0.30
CA VAL A 68 -13.57 0.77 0.92
C VAL A 68 -14.92 0.71 0.21
N PRO A 69 -16.02 0.42 0.93
CA PRO A 69 -17.35 0.40 0.33
C PRO A 69 -17.80 1.83 -0.04
N ASP A 70 -18.74 1.93 -0.99
CA ASP A 70 -19.17 3.21 -1.56
C ASP A 70 -19.83 4.16 -0.54
N ASP A 71 -20.32 3.63 0.59
CA ASP A 71 -20.93 4.39 1.68
C ASP A 71 -19.92 4.92 2.71
N GLU A 72 -18.65 4.53 2.62
CA GLU A 72 -17.59 4.92 3.53
C GLU A 72 -16.72 6.05 2.93
N ASP A 73 -17.31 7.24 2.82
CA ASP A 73 -16.66 8.45 2.25
C ASP A 73 -15.86 9.26 3.29
N ARG A 74 -15.57 8.68 4.45
CA ARG A 74 -14.92 9.41 5.55
C ARG A 74 -13.40 9.29 5.43
N PRO A 75 -12.65 10.41 5.52
CA PRO A 75 -11.24 10.36 5.90
C PRO A 75 -11.18 9.53 7.19
N ALA A 76 -10.31 8.52 7.25
CA ALA A 76 -10.13 7.77 8.48
C ALA A 76 -9.87 8.79 9.60
N GLU A 77 -10.79 8.89 10.55
CA GLU A 77 -10.47 9.46 11.85
C GLU A 77 -9.20 8.72 12.30
N LEU A 78 -8.11 9.46 12.52
CA LEU A 78 -6.95 8.93 13.20
C LEU A 78 -7.46 8.33 14.51
N TYR A 79 -7.57 7.00 14.58
CA TYR A 79 -7.99 6.29 15.79
C TYR A 79 -7.08 6.77 16.94
N PRO A 80 -7.60 7.49 17.96
CA PRO A 80 -6.79 8.03 19.05
C PRO A 80 -6.18 6.93 19.93
N ASP A 81 -6.67 5.70 19.80
CA ASP A 81 -6.31 4.57 20.65
C ASP A 81 -4.98 3.89 20.29
N TYR A 82 -4.27 4.33 19.23
CA TYR A 82 -2.92 3.85 18.92
C TYR A 82 -1.86 4.20 19.99
N TYR A 83 -2.19 5.05 20.98
CA TYR A 83 -1.31 5.39 22.12
C TYR A 83 -1.72 4.77 23.47
N ARG A 84 -2.52 3.69 23.49
CA ARG A 84 -2.74 2.94 24.73
C ARG A 84 -1.88 1.68 24.80
N ALA A 85 -0.67 1.86 25.32
CA ALA A 85 0.00 0.94 26.24
C ALA A 85 0.99 1.74 27.10
#